data_AF-A0A973MGE7-F1
#
_entry.id   AF-A0A973MGE7-F1
#
_cell.length_a   1.000
_cell.length_b   1.000
_cell.length_c   1.000
_cell.angle_alpha   90.00
_cell.angle_beta   90.00
_cell.angle_gamma   90.00
#
_symmetry.space_group_name_H-M   'P 1'
#
loop_
_entity.id
_entity.type
_entity.pdbx_description
1 polymer ?
#
loop_
_entity_poly.entity_id
_entity_poly.type
_entity_poly.pdbx_seq_one_letter_code
_entity_poly.pdbx_strand_id
1 'polypeptide(L)'
;MARDAVWERCHLHALFYDHIVGCGCNQPETAYNLVRNILNLAPFYTDGNWRKVETLIGSEGAFQIIVGLLSSLDLLEHGSSMGGSWITPKGEYVRELMGRHEWATTEYDSDGEPDGVDDAGYPECCHAETGCPPEHWLAPTATPKAAR
;
A
#
# COMPACT_ATOMS: atom_id res chain seq x y z
N MET A 1 -10.56 -12.02 -13.98
CA MET A 1 -11.25 -12.16 -12.69
C MET A 1 -11.83 -10.80 -12.31
N ALA A 2 -13.02 -10.71 -11.73
CA ALA A 2 -13.53 -9.43 -11.25
C ALA A 2 -12.72 -9.01 -10.01
N ARG A 3 -12.21 -7.78 -9.97
CA ARG A 3 -11.53 -7.21 -8.81
C ARG A 3 -12.59 -6.65 -7.87
N ASP A 4 -13.19 -7.51 -7.07
CA ASP A 4 -14.15 -7.12 -6.05
C ASP A 4 -13.47 -6.68 -4.74
N ALA A 5 -14.26 -6.24 -3.76
CA ALA A 5 -13.74 -5.73 -2.50
C ALA A 5 -12.93 -6.79 -1.71
N VAL A 6 -13.25 -8.07 -1.83
CA VAL A 6 -12.49 -9.14 -1.16
C VAL A 6 -11.12 -9.26 -1.80
N TRP A 7 -11.05 -9.31 -3.13
CA TRP A 7 -9.81 -9.33 -3.88
C TRP A 7 -8.91 -8.14 -3.53
N GLU A 8 -9.48 -6.94 -3.42
CA GLU A 8 -8.78 -5.70 -3.09
C GLU A 8 -8.18 -5.73 -1.67
N ARG A 9 -8.96 -6.19 -0.67
CA ARG A 9 -8.46 -6.35 0.69
C ARG A 9 -7.38 -7.41 0.81
N CYS A 10 -7.49 -8.55 0.11
CA CYS A 10 -6.45 -9.58 0.07
C CYS A 10 -5.13 -9.04 -0.50
N HIS A 11 -5.18 -8.16 -1.51
CA HIS A 11 -3.97 -7.51 -2.05
C HIS A 11 -3.35 -6.57 -1.03
N LEU A 12 -4.14 -5.71 -0.40
CA LEU A 12 -3.63 -4.86 0.67
C LEU A 12 -3.03 -5.69 1.81
N HIS A 13 -3.69 -6.77 2.20
CA HIS A 13 -3.17 -7.69 3.21
C HIS A 13 -1.80 -8.24 2.82
N ALA A 14 -1.67 -8.83 1.63
CA ALA A 14 -0.38 -9.36 1.15
C ALA A 14 0.72 -8.28 1.13
N LEU A 15 0.42 -7.07 0.66
CA LEU A 15 1.42 -5.98 0.67
C LEU A 15 1.86 -5.62 2.09
N PHE A 16 0.93 -5.49 3.03
CA PHE A 16 1.25 -5.02 4.37
C PHE A 16 1.84 -6.11 5.25
N TYR A 17 1.28 -7.31 5.25
CA TYR A 17 1.74 -8.39 6.10
C TYR A 17 3.03 -9.04 5.59
N ASP A 18 3.12 -9.32 4.29
CA ASP A 18 4.28 -10.03 3.75
C ASP A 18 5.49 -9.11 3.55
N HIS A 19 5.27 -7.80 3.37
CA HIS A 19 6.33 -6.89 2.92
C HIS A 19 6.60 -5.67 3.80
N ILE A 20 5.66 -5.20 4.63
CA ILE A 20 5.83 -3.92 5.37
C ILE A 20 5.86 -4.14 6.89
N VAL A 21 4.83 -4.75 7.45
CA VAL A 21 4.55 -4.80 8.89
C VAL A 21 5.08 -6.08 9.54
N GLY A 22 5.10 -7.20 8.80
CA GLY A 22 5.51 -8.50 9.34
C GLY A 22 4.38 -9.19 10.11
N CYS A 23 4.65 -9.69 11.34
CA CYS A 23 3.81 -10.68 12.06
C CYS A 23 2.36 -10.28 12.40
N GLY A 24 1.87 -9.11 11.97
CA GLY A 24 0.52 -8.61 12.30
C GLY A 24 0.35 -8.17 13.75
N CYS A 25 1.31 -8.49 14.63
CA CYS A 25 1.20 -8.25 16.05
C CYS A 25 1.28 -6.75 16.40
N ASN A 26 0.61 -6.35 17.49
CA ASN A 26 0.62 -5.02 18.12
C ASN A 26 -0.33 -3.98 17.49
N GLN A 27 0.08 -3.29 16.42
CA GLN A 27 -0.69 -2.16 15.85
C GLN A 27 -0.56 -2.07 14.32
N PRO A 28 -1.05 -3.06 13.56
CA PRO A 28 -0.99 -3.05 12.10
C PRO A 28 -1.70 -1.85 11.48
N GLU A 29 -2.80 -1.39 12.10
CA GLU A 29 -3.52 -0.17 11.72
C GLU A 29 -2.61 1.06 11.67
N THR A 30 -1.76 1.24 12.69
CA THR A 30 -0.87 2.40 12.78
C THR A 30 0.14 2.39 11.63
N ALA A 31 0.68 1.22 11.29
CA ALA A 31 1.62 1.08 10.18
C ALA A 31 0.93 1.30 8.82
N TYR A 32 -0.28 0.76 8.65
CA TYR A 32 -1.12 1.00 7.48
C TYR A 32 -1.38 2.50 7.28
N ASN A 33 -1.83 3.19 8.32
CA ASN A 33 -2.10 4.61 8.28
C ASN A 33 -0.84 5.46 8.05
N LEU A 34 0.32 5.04 8.60
CA LEU A 34 1.60 5.67 8.33
C LEU A 34 1.91 5.63 6.83
N VAL A 35 1.83 4.47 6.19
CA VAL A 35 2.10 4.33 4.75
C VAL A 35 1.12 5.15 3.92
N ARG A 36 -0.19 5.10 4.22
CA ARG A 36 -1.22 5.92 3.54
C ARG A 36 -0.85 7.41 3.59
N ASN A 37 -0.49 7.90 4.77
CA ASN A 37 -0.14 9.30 4.98
C ASN A 37 1.13 9.70 4.22
N ILE A 38 2.13 8.82 4.15
CA ILE A 38 3.33 9.05 3.35
C ILE A 38 2.98 9.15 1.86
N LEU A 39 2.20 8.21 1.32
CA LEU A 39 1.80 8.20 -0.10
C LEU A 39 0.93 9.42 -0.47
N ASN A 40 0.12 9.92 0.45
CA ASN A 40 -0.67 11.16 0.26
C ASN A 40 0.19 12.44 0.19
N LEU A 41 1.43 12.39 0.68
CA LEU A 41 2.36 13.52 0.65
C LEU A 41 3.25 13.53 -0.60
N ALA A 42 3.20 12.50 -1.44
CA ALA A 42 3.93 12.49 -2.71
C ALA A 42 3.30 13.47 -3.74
N PRO A 43 4.10 14.16 -4.57
CA PRO A 43 5.57 14.13 -4.60
C PRO A 43 6.21 14.89 -3.41
N PHE A 44 7.36 14.42 -2.94
CA PHE A 44 8.01 14.95 -1.74
C PHE A 44 8.73 16.28 -1.98
N TYR A 45 9.09 16.58 -3.23
CA TYR A 45 9.80 17.80 -3.62
C TYR A 45 8.91 19.05 -3.68
N THR A 46 7.58 18.91 -3.54
CA THR A 46 6.65 20.04 -3.52
C THR A 46 6.28 20.43 -2.08
N ASP A 47 5.99 21.71 -1.84
CA ASP A 47 5.37 22.22 -0.61
C ASP A 47 6.02 21.78 0.72
N GLY A 48 7.32 21.50 0.70
CA GLY A 48 8.07 20.99 1.84
C GLY A 48 7.60 19.60 2.32
N ASN A 49 6.94 18.82 1.45
CA ASN A 49 6.35 17.53 1.81
C ASN A 49 7.38 16.53 2.35
N TRP A 50 8.61 16.53 1.84
CA TRP A 50 9.67 15.68 2.40
C TRP A 50 9.89 15.91 3.91
N ARG A 51 9.81 17.16 4.39
CA ARG A 51 9.92 17.47 5.83
C ARG A 51 8.70 17.00 6.61
N LYS A 52 7.51 17.06 6.00
CA LYS A 52 6.28 16.53 6.62
C LYS A 52 6.39 15.02 6.79
N VAL A 53 6.90 14.32 5.78
CA VAL A 53 7.17 12.87 5.84
C VAL A 53 8.23 12.55 6.89
N GLU A 54 9.35 13.27 6.93
CA GLU A 54 10.38 13.11 7.96
C GLU A 54 9.82 13.34 9.37
N THR A 55 8.99 14.37 9.55
CA THR A 55 8.32 14.66 10.83
C THR A 55 7.35 13.54 11.23
N LEU A 56 6.58 13.02 10.28
CA LEU A 56 5.65 11.92 10.49
C LEU A 56 6.37 10.64 10.95
N ILE A 57 7.55 10.39 10.40
CA ILE A 57 8.39 9.22 10.72
C ILE A 57 9.21 9.43 12.00
N GLY A 58 9.58 10.67 12.31
CA GLY A 58 10.19 11.07 13.58
C GLY A 58 11.72 11.12 13.60
N SER A 59 12.41 10.67 12.55
CA SER A 59 13.87 10.86 12.42
C SER A 59 14.36 10.71 10.97
N GLU A 60 15.51 11.31 10.66
CA GLU A 60 16.17 11.19 9.36
C GLU A 60 16.55 9.73 9.03
N GLY A 61 17.09 8.99 9.99
CA GLY A 61 17.48 7.59 9.79
C GLY A 61 16.27 6.70 9.45
N ALA A 62 15.17 6.86 10.18
CA ALA A 62 13.93 6.14 9.87
C ALA A 62 13.31 6.60 8.54
N PHE A 63 13.45 7.87 8.18
CA PHE A 63 13.03 8.38 6.87
C PHE A 63 13.73 7.64 5.72
N GLN A 64 15.06 7.49 5.80
CA GLN A 64 15.84 6.77 4.78
C GLN A 64 15.40 5.30 4.65
N ILE A 65 15.17 4.63 5.79
CA ILE A 65 14.76 3.22 5.82
C ILE A 65 13.36 3.04 5.24
N ILE A 66 12.38 3.82 5.71
CA ILE A 66 10.98 3.66 5.31
C ILE A 66 10.78 4.08 3.85
N VAL A 67 11.32 5.22 3.42
CA VAL A 67 11.20 5.66 2.02
C VAL A 67 11.95 4.70 1.09
N GLY A 68 13.10 4.17 1.53
CA GLY A 68 13.84 3.14 0.81
C GLY A 68 13.05 1.84 0.66
N LEU A 69 12.40 1.38 1.72
CA LEU A 69 11.50 0.21 1.69
C LEU A 69 10.35 0.44 0.70
N LEU A 70 9.63 1.57 0.80
CA LEU A 70 8.53 1.89 -0.11
C LEU A 70 9.00 2.00 -1.57
N SER A 71 10.22 2.46 -1.80
CA SER A 71 10.83 2.49 -3.14
C SER A 71 11.17 1.08 -3.65
N SER A 72 11.72 0.20 -2.79
CA SER A 72 11.99 -1.19 -3.14
C SER A 72 10.72 -2.01 -3.45
N LEU A 73 9.58 -1.59 -2.91
CA LEU A 73 8.27 -2.15 -3.19
C LEU A 73 7.58 -1.53 -4.42
N ASP A 74 8.26 -0.63 -5.12
CA ASP A 74 7.75 0.10 -6.27
C ASP A 74 6.49 0.93 -5.94
N LEU A 75 6.38 1.45 -4.71
CA LEU A 75 5.31 2.38 -4.32
C LEU A 75 5.74 3.84 -4.50
N LEU A 76 7.04 4.08 -4.40
CA LEU A 76 7.68 5.37 -4.64
C LEU A 76 8.84 5.18 -5.62
N GLU A 77 9.10 6.19 -6.43
CA GLU A 77 10.32 6.29 -7.23
C GLU A 77 11.15 7.44 -6.67
N HIS A 78 12.43 7.18 -6.40
CA HIS A 78 13.33 8.21 -5.91
C HIS A 78 13.95 8.98 -7.08
N GLY A 79 14.04 10.31 -6.94
CA GLY A 79 14.81 11.14 -7.85
C GLY A 79 16.30 11.12 -7.51
N SER A 80 16.94 12.29 -7.59
CA SER A 80 18.33 12.50 -7.18
C SER A 80 18.55 12.34 -5.66
N SER A 81 17.49 12.25 -4.86
CA SER A 81 17.52 11.99 -3.42
C SER A 81 16.19 11.39 -2.95
N MET A 82 16.15 10.82 -1.74
CA MET A 82 14.91 10.34 -1.10
C MET A 82 13.90 11.47 -0.85
N GLY A 83 14.36 12.69 -0.61
CA GLY A 83 13.47 13.87 -0.50
C GLY A 83 12.89 14.30 -1.84
N GLY A 84 13.44 13.79 -2.95
CA GLY A 84 12.96 14.03 -4.30
C GLY A 84 12.01 12.94 -4.82
N SER A 85 11.54 12.03 -3.98
CA SER A 85 10.69 10.92 -4.44
C SER A 85 9.29 11.35 -4.87
N TRP A 86 8.69 10.59 -5.80
CA TRP A 86 7.29 10.71 -6.23
C TRP A 86 6.61 9.35 -6.23
N ILE A 87 5.28 9.35 -6.35
CA ILE A 87 4.47 8.13 -6.36
C ILE A 87 4.54 7.44 -7.72
N THR A 88 4.68 6.12 -7.73
CA THR A 88 4.63 5.29 -8.95
C THR A 88 3.19 4.97 -9.35
N PRO A 89 2.93 4.41 -10.54
CA PRO A 89 1.59 3.90 -10.88
C PRO A 89 1.07 2.84 -9.90
N LYS A 90 1.95 1.95 -9.40
CA LYS A 90 1.58 0.97 -8.37
C LYS A 90 1.27 1.65 -7.04
N GLY A 91 2.09 2.62 -6.63
CA GLY A 91 1.86 3.40 -5.41
C GLY A 91 0.53 4.16 -5.44
N GLU A 92 0.19 4.74 -6.59
CA GLU A 92 -1.08 5.44 -6.80
C GLU A 92 -2.26 4.48 -6.65
N TYR A 93 -2.20 3.31 -7.29
CA TYR A 93 -3.23 2.30 -7.17
C TYR A 93 -3.39 1.78 -5.73
N VAL A 94 -2.28 1.52 -5.03
CA VAL A 94 -2.30 1.14 -3.62
C VAL A 94 -2.92 2.25 -2.78
N ARG A 95 -2.54 3.51 -2.97
CA ARG A 95 -3.12 4.65 -2.26
C ARG A 95 -4.63 4.76 -2.47
N GLU A 96 -5.11 4.55 -3.70
CA GLU A 96 -6.54 4.51 -4.02
C GLU A 96 -7.26 3.35 -3.33
N LEU A 97 -6.68 2.15 -3.33
CA LEU A 97 -7.21 1.00 -2.60
C LEU A 97 -7.31 1.31 -1.10
N MET A 98 -6.27 1.92 -0.53
CA MET A 98 -6.26 2.29 0.89
C MET A 98 -7.29 3.36 1.25
N GLY A 99 -7.67 4.22 0.31
CA GLY A 99 -8.74 5.18 0.49
C GLY A 99 -10.14 4.57 0.43
N ARG A 100 -10.29 3.39 -0.18
CA ARG A 100 -11.56 2.63 -0.25
C ARG A 100 -11.73 1.67 0.92
N HIS A 101 -10.63 1.11 1.41
CA HIS A 101 -10.57 0.16 2.53
C HIS A 101 -9.90 0.83 3.73
N GLU A 102 -10.67 1.59 4.50
CA GLU A 102 -10.16 2.15 5.74
C GLU A 102 -10.06 1.06 6.79
N TRP A 103 -8.88 0.90 7.39
CA TRP A 103 -8.61 -0.14 8.40
C TRP A 103 -9.61 -0.11 9.57
N ALA A 104 -10.09 1.07 9.95
CA ALA A 104 -11.03 1.28 11.05
C ALA A 104 -12.47 0.77 10.76
N THR A 105 -12.74 0.26 9.56
CA THR A 105 -14.03 -0.36 9.24
C THR A 105 -13.99 -1.85 9.59
N THR A 106 -15.16 -2.48 9.80
CA THR A 106 -15.33 -3.92 10.10
C THR A 106 -14.93 -4.82 8.91
N GLU A 107 -13.80 -4.52 8.29
CA GLU A 107 -13.30 -5.15 7.07
C GLU A 107 -12.06 -6.01 7.34
N TYR A 108 -11.46 -5.83 8.51
CA TYR A 108 -10.35 -6.60 9.05
C TYR A 108 -10.67 -7.03 10.47
N ASP A 109 -10.34 -8.26 10.82
CA ASP A 109 -10.53 -8.78 12.17
C ASP A 109 -9.44 -8.24 13.14
N SER A 110 -9.45 -8.72 14.39
CA SER A 110 -8.47 -8.29 15.39
C SER A 110 -7.04 -8.71 15.09
N ASP A 111 -6.86 -9.75 14.27
CA ASP A 111 -5.56 -10.22 13.80
C ASP A 111 -5.14 -9.49 12.50
N GLY A 112 -6.10 -8.74 11.94
CA GLY A 112 -6.05 -7.93 10.74
C GLY A 112 -6.07 -8.75 9.45
N GLU A 113 -6.61 -9.96 9.54
CA GLU A 113 -7.03 -10.74 8.37
C GLU A 113 -8.30 -10.09 7.79
N PRO A 114 -8.52 -10.12 6.46
CA PRO A 114 -9.72 -9.54 5.87
C PRO A 114 -10.98 -10.32 6.29
N ASP A 115 -12.07 -9.62 6.57
CA ASP A 115 -13.37 -10.25 6.82
C ASP A 115 -13.89 -10.95 5.55
N GLY A 116 -14.36 -12.20 5.73
CA GLY A 116 -14.97 -13.00 4.68
C GLY A 116 -14.01 -13.90 3.88
N VAL A 117 -12.79 -14.08 4.36
CA VAL A 117 -11.80 -15.04 3.84
C VAL A 117 -11.87 -16.28 4.72
N ASP A 118 -12.27 -17.43 4.19
CA ASP A 118 -12.21 -18.69 4.96
C ASP A 118 -10.80 -19.30 4.88
N ASP A 119 -10.43 -20.15 5.86
CA ASP A 119 -9.13 -20.86 5.89
C ASP A 119 -8.86 -21.70 4.61
N ALA A 120 -9.90 -21.94 3.81
CA ALA A 120 -9.87 -22.68 2.54
C ALA A 120 -9.77 -21.77 1.30
N GLY A 121 -9.79 -20.45 1.47
CA GLY A 121 -10.15 -19.52 0.40
C GLY A 121 -9.61 -18.13 0.63
N TYR A 122 -8.30 -18.00 0.85
CA TYR A 122 -7.60 -16.98 0.08
C TYR A 122 -7.97 -17.25 -1.37
N PRO A 123 -8.73 -16.37 -2.05
CA PRO A 123 -8.83 -16.50 -3.49
C PRO A 123 -7.39 -16.52 -4.02
N GLU A 124 -7.15 -17.06 -5.21
CA GLU A 124 -5.83 -17.14 -5.86
C GLU A 124 -5.12 -15.77 -6.05
N CYS A 125 -5.58 -14.71 -5.39
CA CYS A 125 -5.13 -13.34 -5.48
C CYS A 125 -3.64 -13.19 -5.18
N CYS A 126 -3.12 -13.69 -4.06
CA CYS A 126 -1.69 -13.68 -3.75
C CYS A 126 -1.34 -14.87 -2.85
N HIS A 127 -0.41 -15.75 -3.25
CA HIS A 127 0.13 -16.74 -2.32
C HIS A 127 1.25 -16.11 -1.50
N ALA A 128 1.25 -16.30 -0.18
CA ALA A 128 2.31 -15.83 0.70
C ALA A 128 3.72 -16.25 0.22
N GLU A 129 3.83 -17.41 -0.44
CA GLU A 129 5.11 -17.93 -0.94
C GLU A 129 5.59 -17.30 -2.26
N THR A 130 4.67 -16.90 -3.14
CA THR A 130 5.03 -16.41 -4.50
C THR A 130 4.77 -14.92 -4.68
N GLY A 131 4.15 -14.27 -3.70
CA GLY A 131 3.67 -12.91 -3.79
C GLY A 131 2.55 -12.76 -4.83
N CYS A 132 2.19 -11.52 -5.10
CA CYS A 132 1.20 -11.16 -6.09
C CYS A 132 1.85 -10.86 -7.45
N PRO A 133 1.35 -11.41 -8.58
CA PRO A 133 1.86 -11.10 -9.91
C PRO A 133 1.91 -9.59 -10.17
N PRO A 134 2.96 -9.05 -10.84
CA PRO A 134 3.09 -7.61 -11.11
C PRO A 134 1.85 -6.97 -11.78
N GLU A 135 1.19 -7.71 -12.66
CA GLU A 135 -0.02 -7.30 -13.37
C GLU A 135 -1.24 -7.04 -12.45
N HIS A 136 -1.23 -7.59 -11.24
CA HIS A 136 -2.29 -7.33 -10.26
C HIS A 136 -2.17 -5.94 -9.62
N TRP A 137 -0.97 -5.37 -9.61
CA TRP A 137 -0.67 -4.07 -9.01
C TRP A 137 -0.89 -2.88 -9.94
N LEU A 138 -1.22 -3.13 -11.20
CA LEU A 138 -1.62 -2.10 -12.13
C LEU A 138 -3.11 -1.85 -11.98
N ALA A 139 -3.52 -0.58 -11.95
CA ALA A 139 -4.93 -0.22 -12.09
C ALA A 139 -5.52 -0.96 -13.30
N PRO A 140 -6.78 -1.46 -13.22
CA PRO A 140 -7.39 -2.10 -14.37
C PRO A 140 -7.27 -1.14 -15.54
N THR A 141 -6.70 -1.56 -16.67
CA THR A 141 -6.65 -0.68 -17.86
C THR A 141 -8.07 -0.20 -18.07
N ALA A 142 -8.31 1.10 -17.86
CA ALA A 142 -9.65 1.66 -17.87
C ALA A 142 -10.35 1.12 -19.10
N THR A 143 -11.45 0.38 -18.90
CA THR A 143 -12.22 -0.12 -20.03
C THR A 143 -12.48 1.10 -20.90
N PRO A 144 -12.06 1.11 -22.18
CA PRO A 144 -12.20 2.31 -23.00
C PRO A 144 -13.66 2.72 -22.93
N LYS A 145 -13.92 3.93 -22.40
CA LYS A 145 -15.27 4.47 -22.37
C LYS A 145 -15.80 4.35 -23.79
N ALA A 146 -16.83 3.53 -23.98
CA ALA A 146 -17.50 3.43 -25.26
C ALA A 146 -17.77 4.87 -25.73
N ALA A 147 -17.18 5.24 -26.86
CA ALA A 147 -17.40 6.55 -27.44
C ALA A 147 -18.93 6.72 -27.60
N ARG A 148 -19.48 7.73 -26.92
CA ARG A 148 -20.87 8.14 -27.12
C ARG A 148 -20.97 8.98 -28.37
#